data_AF-A0AAV4EC21-F1
#
_entry.id   AF-A0AAV4EC21-F1
#
_cell.length_a   1.000
_cell.length_b   1.000
_cell.length_c   1.000
_cell.angle_alpha   90.00
_cell.angle_beta   90.00
_cell.angle_gamma   90.00
#
_symmetry.space_group_name_H-M   'P 1'
#
loop_
_entity.id
_entity.type
_entity.pdbx_description
1 polymer ?
#
loop_
_entity_poly.entity_id
_entity_poly.type
_entity_poly.pdbx_seq_one_letter_code
_entity_poly.pdbx_strand_id
1 'polypeptide(L)'
;MSLSLNGRLFIAPREHLDALTPIPEQEGPNISTMPALELMSTRELAQEMLNKVFGTKLFPSGLSANLDHILFRFDQLQYWIVTEMVLVLNVSKRVQLLRKFIKLAQHCKELNNYHAFFAITMGLGHLAVSRLSQTWEHMIAQTLRTVRFCRSQPLELESSAETPKAGSDIRSYVRNLHVIDNQRILTNLSHKCEPRKG
;
A
#
# COMPACT_ATOMS: atom_id res chain seq x y z
N MET A 1 -11.86 4.98 -22.83
CA MET A 1 -11.67 3.69 -22.12
C MET A 1 -10.30 3.73 -21.49
N SER A 2 -10.21 3.86 -20.17
CA SER A 2 -8.95 3.68 -19.45
C SER A 2 -8.73 2.19 -19.18
N LEU A 3 -7.50 1.71 -19.36
CA LEU A 3 -7.09 0.36 -18.95
C LEU A 3 -7.03 0.28 -17.42
N SER A 4 -7.24 -0.90 -16.84
CA SER A 4 -6.91 -1.15 -15.43
C SER A 4 -5.41 -1.03 -15.19
N LEU A 5 -4.97 -1.02 -13.92
CA LEU A 5 -3.56 -0.86 -13.54
C LEU A 5 -2.65 -1.88 -14.23
N ASN A 6 -3.08 -3.15 -14.27
CA ASN A 6 -2.38 -4.24 -14.93
C ASN A 6 -3.01 -4.62 -16.28
N GLY A 7 -3.87 -3.76 -16.84
CA GLY A 7 -4.46 -3.96 -18.15
C GLY A 7 -3.40 -4.04 -19.25
N ARG A 8 -3.65 -4.86 -20.26
CA ARG A 8 -2.82 -4.97 -21.47
C ARG A 8 -3.71 -4.90 -22.70
N LEU A 9 -3.19 -4.27 -23.75
CA LEU A 9 -3.84 -4.22 -25.05
C LEU A 9 -3.39 -5.44 -25.86
N PHE A 10 -4.34 -6.18 -26.39
CA PHE A 10 -4.09 -7.32 -27.26
C PHE A 10 -4.60 -7.00 -28.67
N ILE A 11 -3.87 -7.47 -29.67
CA ILE A 11 -4.29 -7.45 -31.07
C ILE A 11 -4.40 -8.91 -31.49
N ALA A 12 -5.60 -9.35 -31.83
CA ALA A 12 -5.87 -10.72 -32.24
C ALA A 12 -6.95 -10.74 -33.34
N PRO A 13 -6.93 -11.73 -34.25
CA PRO A 13 -8.04 -12.01 -35.14
C PRO A 13 -9.33 -12.29 -34.36
N ARG A 14 -10.49 -11.99 -34.96
CA ARG A 14 -11.80 -12.08 -34.29
C ARG A 14 -12.10 -13.49 -33.77
N GLU A 15 -11.68 -14.49 -34.53
CA GLU A 15 -11.80 -15.92 -34.24
C GLU A 15 -10.98 -16.38 -33.01
N HIS A 16 -10.00 -15.59 -32.56
CA HIS A 16 -9.15 -15.91 -31.42
C HIS A 16 -9.50 -15.11 -30.15
N LEU A 17 -10.55 -14.28 -30.18
CA LEU A 17 -10.92 -13.44 -29.03
C LEU A 17 -11.28 -14.27 -27.79
N ASP A 18 -11.98 -15.39 -27.97
CA ASP A 18 -12.39 -16.27 -26.86
C ASP A 18 -11.22 -17.07 -26.26
N ALA A 19 -10.10 -17.17 -26.99
CA ALA A 19 -8.89 -17.84 -26.54
C ALA A 19 -7.93 -16.90 -25.77
N LEU A 20 -8.24 -15.60 -25.68
CA LEU A 20 -7.39 -14.65 -24.96
C LEU A 20 -7.44 -14.91 -23.45
N THR A 21 -6.29 -15.28 -22.89
CA THR A 21 -6.09 -15.43 -21.45
C THR A 21 -5.19 -14.31 -20.91
N PRO A 22 -5.37 -13.88 -19.65
CA PRO A 22 -4.43 -12.97 -19.00
C PRO A 22 -3.00 -13.52 -19.01
N ILE A 23 -2.01 -12.65 -19.20
CA ILE A 23 -0.60 -13.03 -19.10
C ILE A 23 -0.13 -12.95 -17.63
N PRO A 24 0.89 -13.73 -17.21
CA PRO A 24 1.35 -13.76 -15.82
C PRO A 24 1.70 -12.38 -15.23
N GLU A 25 2.22 -11.47 -16.05
CA GLU A 25 2.59 -10.10 -15.64
C GLU A 25 1.38 -9.26 -15.22
N GLN A 26 0.15 -9.68 -15.58
CA GLN A 26 -1.07 -8.99 -15.18
C GLN A 26 -1.56 -9.39 -13.78
N GLU A 27 -1.03 -10.47 -13.20
CA GLU A 27 -1.43 -10.94 -11.88
C GLU A 27 -0.80 -10.11 -10.75
N GLY A 28 0.24 -9.32 -11.06
CA GLY A 28 0.97 -8.51 -10.10
C GLY A 28 2.05 -9.30 -9.34
N PRO A 29 2.63 -8.71 -8.28
CA PRO A 29 3.70 -9.35 -7.51
C PRO A 29 3.20 -10.51 -6.66
N ASN A 30 4.06 -11.51 -6.44
CA ASN A 30 3.82 -12.64 -5.54
C ASN A 30 4.60 -12.55 -4.21
N ILE A 31 5.48 -11.56 -4.06
CA ILE A 31 6.32 -11.34 -2.88
C ILE A 31 6.13 -9.89 -2.41
N SER A 32 5.97 -9.71 -1.10
CA SER A 32 5.86 -8.38 -0.48
C SER A 32 7.19 -7.62 -0.52
N THR A 33 7.11 -6.31 -0.72
CA THR A 33 8.26 -5.39 -0.63
C THR A 33 8.48 -4.84 0.78
N MET A 34 7.79 -5.38 1.79
CA MET A 34 7.90 -5.00 3.20
C MET A 34 9.36 -4.85 3.71
N PRO A 35 10.33 -5.73 3.39
CA PRO A 35 11.71 -5.54 3.84
C PRO A 35 12.32 -4.20 3.40
N ALA A 36 12.00 -3.73 2.20
CA ALA A 36 12.43 -2.41 1.73
C ALA A 36 11.68 -1.30 2.50
N LEU A 37 10.37 -1.46 2.70
CA LEU A 37 9.56 -0.50 3.46
C LEU A 37 9.99 -0.37 4.91
N GLU A 38 10.41 -1.43 5.58
CA GLU A 38 10.91 -1.39 6.96
C GLU A 38 12.13 -0.45 7.13
N LEU A 39 12.96 -0.34 6.08
CA LEU A 39 14.16 0.48 6.06
C LEU A 39 13.88 1.95 5.72
N MET A 40 12.83 2.23 4.94
CA MET A 40 12.49 3.58 4.49
C MET A 40 11.90 4.47 5.61
N SER A 41 12.28 5.74 5.65
CA SER A 41 11.61 6.73 6.51
C SER A 41 10.17 6.95 6.03
N THR A 42 9.21 6.84 6.95
CA THR A 42 7.78 7.06 6.62
C THR A 42 7.52 8.51 6.20
N ARG A 43 8.27 9.47 6.75
CA ARG A 43 8.12 10.89 6.42
C ARG A 43 8.65 11.20 5.02
N GLU A 44 9.82 10.67 4.68
CA GLU A 44 10.40 10.82 3.33
C GLU A 44 9.55 10.13 2.27
N LEU A 45 8.99 8.96 2.59
CA LEU A 45 8.04 8.25 1.74
C LEU A 45 6.79 9.10 1.45
N ALA A 46 6.20 9.73 2.47
CA ALA A 46 5.05 10.64 2.30
C ALA A 46 5.40 11.85 1.43
N GLN A 47 6.59 12.43 1.64
CA GLN A 47 7.07 13.57 0.87
C GLN A 47 7.25 13.21 -0.61
N GLU A 48 7.85 12.06 -0.91
CA GLU A 48 8.06 11.64 -2.29
C GLU A 48 6.75 11.28 -3.01
N MET A 49 5.75 10.74 -2.29
CA MET A 49 4.39 10.57 -2.81
C MET A 49 3.74 11.91 -3.20
N LEU A 50 3.93 12.96 -2.40
CA LEU A 50 3.45 14.30 -2.73
C LEU A 50 4.15 14.84 -3.98
N ASN A 51 5.49 14.71 -4.04
CA ASN A 51 6.29 15.10 -5.19
C ASN A 51 5.83 14.38 -6.47
N LYS A 52 5.37 13.12 -6.36
CA LYS A 52 4.90 12.35 -7.51
C LYS A 52 3.56 12.84 -8.06
N VAL A 53 2.65 13.33 -7.21
CA VAL A 53 1.34 13.84 -7.62
C VAL A 53 1.47 15.25 -8.22
N PHE A 54 2.22 16.13 -7.56
CA PHE A 54 2.29 17.55 -7.92
C PHE A 54 3.54 17.94 -8.72
N GLY A 55 4.58 17.11 -8.75
CA GLY A 55 5.84 17.36 -9.48
C GLY A 55 5.84 16.89 -10.94
N THR A 56 4.84 16.12 -11.37
CA THR A 56 4.65 15.81 -12.80
C THR A 56 4.05 17.01 -13.51
N LYS A 57 4.77 17.54 -14.51
CA LYS A 57 4.21 18.47 -15.48
C LYS A 57 2.99 17.80 -16.12
N LEU A 58 1.80 18.33 -15.84
CA LEU A 58 0.55 17.85 -16.42
C LEU A 58 0.66 17.84 -17.95
N PHE A 59 0.05 16.83 -18.58
CA PHE A 59 0.16 16.65 -20.01
C PHE A 59 -0.50 17.85 -20.74
N PRO A 60 0.16 18.42 -21.78
CA PRO A 60 -0.43 19.46 -22.62
C PRO A 60 -1.69 18.98 -23.36
N SER A 61 -1.87 17.65 -23.49
CA SER A 61 -2.87 16.98 -24.33
C SER A 61 -4.30 16.92 -23.77
N GLY A 62 -4.64 17.76 -22.78
CA GLY A 62 -6.03 18.04 -22.38
C GLY A 62 -6.45 17.52 -21.00
N LEU A 63 -7.47 18.16 -20.42
CA LEU A 63 -8.00 17.93 -19.06
C LEU A 63 -8.32 16.45 -18.76
N SER A 64 -8.86 15.71 -19.74
CA SER A 64 -9.23 14.30 -19.58
C SER A 64 -8.02 13.41 -19.24
N ALA A 65 -6.90 13.55 -19.94
CA ALA A 65 -5.71 12.72 -19.72
C ALA A 65 -5.08 12.97 -18.35
N ASN A 66 -5.17 14.21 -17.85
CA ASN A 66 -4.69 14.57 -16.52
C ASN A 66 -5.58 13.98 -15.42
N LEU A 67 -6.90 13.98 -15.61
CA LEU A 67 -7.82 13.32 -14.68
C LEU A 67 -7.61 11.81 -14.66
N ASP A 68 -7.48 11.17 -15.84
CA ASP A 68 -7.17 9.74 -15.94
C ASP A 68 -5.86 9.39 -15.22
N HIS A 69 -4.84 10.25 -15.33
CA HIS A 69 -3.59 10.06 -14.60
C HIS A 69 -3.76 10.13 -13.08
N ILE A 70 -4.51 11.11 -12.59
CA ILE A 70 -4.76 11.27 -11.15
C ILE A 70 -5.55 10.07 -10.63
N LEU A 71 -6.61 9.64 -11.33
CA LEU A 71 -7.39 8.46 -10.95
C LEU A 71 -6.54 7.19 -10.95
N PHE A 72 -5.73 6.98 -11.99
CA PHE A 72 -4.81 5.85 -12.06
C PHE A 72 -3.81 5.84 -10.88
N ARG A 73 -3.28 7.00 -10.50
CA ARG A 73 -2.39 7.11 -9.33
C ARG A 73 -3.11 6.84 -8.01
N PHE A 74 -4.35 7.28 -7.89
CA PHE A 74 -5.19 6.96 -6.73
C PHE A 74 -5.33 5.45 -6.57
N ASP A 75 -5.76 4.77 -7.64
CA ASP A 75 -5.96 3.32 -7.64
C ASP A 75 -4.64 2.59 -7.38
N GLN A 76 -3.54 3.03 -7.99
CA GLN A 76 -2.22 2.42 -7.78
C GLN A 76 -1.80 2.50 -6.30
N LEU A 77 -2.00 3.64 -5.64
CA LEU A 77 -1.71 3.79 -4.21
C LEU A 77 -2.64 2.93 -3.35
N GLN A 78 -3.94 2.91 -3.66
CA GLN A 78 -4.92 2.10 -2.94
C GLN A 78 -4.55 0.61 -3.03
N TYR A 79 -4.33 0.08 -4.23
CA TYR A 79 -4.00 -1.33 -4.44
C TYR A 79 -2.61 -1.69 -3.95
N TRP A 80 -1.66 -0.75 -3.90
CA TRP A 80 -0.35 -0.97 -3.28
C TRP A 80 -0.49 -1.31 -1.78
N ILE A 81 -1.32 -0.56 -1.05
CA ILE A 81 -1.62 -0.86 0.36
C ILE A 81 -2.22 -2.24 0.51
N VAL A 82 -3.22 -2.57 -0.31
CA VAL A 82 -3.89 -3.87 -0.25
C VAL A 82 -2.91 -5.01 -0.55
N THR A 83 -2.12 -4.86 -1.61
CA THR A 83 -1.12 -5.84 -2.08
C THR A 83 -0.12 -6.16 -0.99
N GLU A 84 0.50 -5.14 -0.39
CA GLU A 84 1.48 -5.35 0.68
C GLU A 84 0.85 -6.02 1.90
N MET A 85 -0.36 -5.61 2.30
CA MET A 85 -1.06 -6.21 3.44
C MET A 85 -1.37 -7.70 3.23
N VAL A 86 -1.78 -8.11 2.03
CA VAL A 86 -2.15 -9.52 1.76
C VAL A 86 -0.97 -10.41 1.39
N LEU A 87 0.19 -9.86 1.03
CA LEU A 87 1.41 -10.62 0.75
C LEU A 87 2.25 -10.92 2.00
N VAL A 88 2.02 -10.21 3.12
CA VAL A 88 2.70 -10.48 4.39
C VAL A 88 1.94 -11.53 5.20
N LEU A 89 2.39 -12.79 5.15
CA LEU A 89 1.71 -13.90 5.82
C LEU A 89 1.86 -13.88 7.36
N ASN A 90 3.01 -13.45 7.87
CA ASN A 90 3.28 -13.38 9.32
C ASN A 90 2.50 -12.24 9.99
N VAL A 91 1.65 -12.56 10.97
CA VAL A 91 0.77 -11.59 11.65
C VAL A 91 1.56 -10.45 12.31
N SER A 92 2.65 -10.76 13.02
CA SER A 92 3.45 -9.74 13.72
C SER A 92 4.09 -8.75 12.76
N LYS A 93 4.66 -9.24 11.65
CA LYS A 93 5.18 -8.39 10.58
C LYS A 93 4.06 -7.55 9.94
N ARG A 94 2.92 -8.18 9.65
CA ARG A 94 1.76 -7.49 9.08
C ARG A 94 1.22 -6.38 9.98
N VAL A 95 1.26 -6.55 11.31
CA VAL A 95 0.94 -5.49 12.29
C VAL A 95 1.93 -4.33 12.22
N GLN A 96 3.23 -4.59 12.04
CA GLN A 96 4.23 -3.52 11.87
C GLN A 96 3.98 -2.73 10.59
N LEU A 97 3.68 -3.42 9.50
CA LEU A 97 3.32 -2.81 8.22
C LEU A 97 2.05 -1.96 8.34
N LEU A 98 1.01 -2.49 8.99
CA LEU A 98 -0.24 -1.78 9.25
C LEU A 98 0.01 -0.46 10.02
N ARG A 99 0.79 -0.50 11.10
CA ARG A 99 1.19 0.71 11.84
C ARG A 99 1.96 1.69 10.96
N LYS A 100 2.85 1.18 10.11
CA LYS A 100 3.61 2.02 9.18
C LYS A 100 2.69 2.74 8.20
N PHE A 101 1.67 2.06 7.66
CA PHE A 101 0.68 2.69 6.76
C PHE A 101 -0.22 3.69 7.47
N ILE A 102 -0.63 3.43 8.72
CA ILE A 102 -1.36 4.43 9.52
C ILE A 102 -0.51 5.69 9.73
N LYS A 103 0.78 5.52 10.09
CA LYS A 103 1.72 6.64 10.25
C LYS A 103 1.98 7.35 8.91
N LEU A 104 2.00 6.62 7.80
CA LEU A 104 2.13 7.19 6.46
C LEU A 104 0.94 8.08 6.12
N ALA A 105 -0.28 7.59 6.35
CA ALA A 105 -1.51 8.37 6.15
C ALA A 105 -1.48 9.66 7.01
N GLN A 106 -1.04 9.55 8.27
CA GLN A 106 -0.88 10.71 9.14
C GLN A 106 0.08 11.75 8.53
N HIS A 107 1.28 11.35 8.10
CA HIS A 107 2.22 12.27 7.45
C HIS A 107 1.68 12.85 6.13
N CYS A 108 0.96 12.06 5.32
CA CYS A 108 0.29 12.59 4.13
C CYS A 108 -0.72 13.68 4.49
N LYS A 109 -1.50 13.49 5.57
CA LYS A 109 -2.45 14.50 6.06
C LYS A 109 -1.75 15.76 6.56
N GLU A 110 -0.66 15.62 7.34
CA GLU A 110 0.16 16.74 7.83
C GLU A 110 0.75 17.56 6.67
N LEU A 111 1.10 16.90 5.56
CA LEU A 111 1.58 17.54 4.32
C LEU A 111 0.47 18.10 3.43
N ASN A 112 -0.81 18.02 3.85
CA ASN A 112 -1.99 18.31 3.02
C ASN A 112 -2.06 17.50 1.70
N ASN A 113 -1.38 16.35 1.64
CA ASN A 113 -1.49 15.39 0.55
C ASN A 113 -2.74 14.53 0.72
N TYR A 114 -3.92 15.14 0.54
CA TYR A 114 -5.20 14.45 0.71
C TYR A 114 -5.41 13.32 -0.31
N HIS A 115 -4.82 13.43 -1.50
CA HIS A 115 -4.85 12.38 -2.51
C HIS A 115 -4.27 11.06 -1.98
N ALA A 116 -3.03 11.08 -1.49
CA ALA A 116 -2.40 9.89 -0.93
C ALA A 116 -3.06 9.48 0.40
N PHE A 117 -3.45 10.42 1.26
CA PHE A 117 -4.14 10.13 2.51
C PHE A 117 -5.42 9.31 2.29
N PHE A 118 -6.28 9.72 1.36
CA PHE A 118 -7.52 8.99 1.07
C PHE A 118 -7.25 7.66 0.38
N ALA A 119 -6.30 7.59 -0.57
CA ALA A 119 -5.93 6.32 -1.21
C ALA A 119 -5.44 5.29 -0.17
N ILE A 120 -4.60 5.71 0.79
CA ILE A 120 -4.12 4.84 1.87
C ILE A 120 -5.28 4.39 2.77
N THR A 121 -6.14 5.33 3.17
CA THR A 121 -7.30 5.05 4.03
C THR A 121 -8.26 4.06 3.36
N MET A 122 -8.54 4.23 2.07
CA MET A 122 -9.38 3.32 1.28
C MET A 122 -8.72 1.95 1.10
N GLY A 123 -7.39 1.91 0.89
CA GLY A 123 -6.64 0.65 0.83
C GLY A 123 -6.73 -0.15 2.13
N LEU A 124 -6.64 0.52 3.29
CA LEU A 124 -6.81 -0.12 4.60
C LEU A 124 -8.28 -0.54 4.86
N GLY A 125 -9.24 0.20 4.32
CA GLY A 125 -10.67 -0.13 4.38
C GLY A 125 -11.12 -1.22 3.41
N HIS A 126 -10.29 -1.57 2.43
CA HIS A 126 -10.60 -2.57 1.41
C HIS A 126 -10.97 -3.93 2.03
N LEU A 127 -11.92 -4.65 1.45
CA LEU A 127 -12.48 -5.89 2.00
C LEU A 127 -11.40 -6.95 2.31
N ALA A 128 -10.36 -7.04 1.49
CA ALA A 128 -9.26 -7.98 1.70
C ALA A 128 -8.37 -7.62 2.91
N VAL A 129 -8.38 -6.36 3.37
CA VAL A 129 -7.57 -5.89 4.50
C VAL A 129 -8.42 -5.76 5.76
N SER A 130 -9.61 -5.17 5.66
CA SER A 130 -10.51 -4.97 6.81
C SER A 130 -10.97 -6.28 7.45
N ARG A 131 -11.02 -7.37 6.68
CA ARG A 131 -11.33 -8.72 7.19
C ARG A 131 -10.23 -9.40 8.01
N LEU A 132 -9.00 -8.86 8.03
CA LEU A 132 -7.85 -9.46 8.72
C LEU A 132 -7.94 -9.22 10.24
N SER A 133 -9.00 -9.73 10.87
CA SER A 133 -9.38 -9.40 12.25
C SER A 133 -8.27 -9.70 13.25
N GLN A 134 -7.52 -10.80 13.08
CA GLN A 134 -6.43 -11.15 14.00
C GLN A 134 -5.32 -10.09 13.94
N THR A 135 -5.04 -9.54 12.75
CA THR A 135 -4.07 -8.45 12.59
C THR A 135 -4.51 -7.19 13.36
N TRP A 136 -5.76 -6.77 13.18
CA TRP A 136 -6.30 -5.59 13.84
C TRP A 136 -6.35 -5.75 15.36
N GLU A 137 -6.86 -6.88 15.85
CA GLU A 137 -6.91 -7.22 17.27
C GLU A 137 -5.51 -7.28 17.89
N HIS A 138 -4.55 -7.91 17.21
CA HIS A 138 -3.18 -8.01 17.72
C HIS A 138 -2.50 -6.64 17.82
N MET A 139 -2.73 -5.75 16.85
CA MET A 139 -2.24 -4.37 16.91
C MET A 139 -2.79 -3.64 18.13
N ILE A 140 -4.11 -3.69 18.35
CA ILE A 140 -4.79 -3.04 19.48
C ILE A 140 -4.28 -3.61 20.80
N ALA A 141 -4.20 -4.93 20.91
CA ALA A 141 -3.72 -5.59 22.12
C ALA A 141 -2.27 -5.21 22.44
N GLN A 142 -1.39 -5.12 21.45
CA GLN A 142 -0.02 -4.63 21.65
C GLN A 142 0.00 -3.18 22.14
N THR A 143 -0.77 -2.27 21.51
CA THR A 143 -0.85 -0.87 21.95
C THR A 143 -1.34 -0.76 23.39
N LEU A 144 -2.38 -1.52 23.77
CA LEU A 144 -2.90 -1.55 25.13
C LEU A 144 -1.86 -2.09 26.14
N ARG A 145 -1.07 -3.10 25.76
CA ARG A 145 0.04 -3.60 26.60
C ARG A 145 1.11 -2.55 26.82
N THR A 146 1.53 -1.83 25.77
CA THR A 146 2.50 -0.74 25.89
C THR A 146 1.99 0.37 26.79
N VAL A 147 0.73 0.79 26.63
CA VAL A 147 0.12 1.83 27.50
C VAL A 147 0.10 1.38 28.97
N ARG A 148 -0.27 0.12 29.25
CA ARG A 148 -0.23 -0.42 30.61
C ARG A 148 1.19 -0.42 31.19
N PHE A 149 2.17 -0.83 30.39
CA PHE A 149 3.58 -0.85 30.77
C PHE A 149 4.10 0.56 31.10
N CYS A 150 3.87 1.55 30.23
CA CYS A 150 4.28 2.93 30.48
C CYS A 150 3.61 3.53 31.73
N ARG A 151 2.35 3.17 32.01
CA ARG A 151 1.66 3.59 33.23
C ARG A 151 2.24 2.98 34.51
N SER A 152 2.94 1.84 34.41
CA SER A 152 3.55 1.15 35.56
C SER A 152 5.01 1.52 35.81
N GLN A 153 5.65 2.30 34.93
CA GLN A 153 7.05 2.72 35.08
C GLN A 153 7.18 4.16 35.61
N PRO A 154 8.16 4.45 36.50
CA PRO A 154 8.61 5.82 36.77
C PRO A 154 9.12 6.48 35.49
N LEU A 155 8.90 7.79 35.33
CA LEU A 155 9.32 8.56 34.16
C LEU A 155 10.86 8.64 34.09
N GLU A 156 11.49 7.73 33.35
CA GLU A 156 12.85 7.92 32.86
C GLU A 156 12.79 8.37 31.39
N LEU A 157 13.30 9.56 31.14
CA LEU A 157 13.32 10.19 29.82
C LEU A 157 14.46 9.58 29.00
N GLU A 158 14.22 8.43 28.37
CA GLU A 158 15.14 7.91 27.36
C GLU A 158 14.99 8.70 26.05
N SER A 159 16.05 9.41 25.67
CA SER A 159 16.18 10.03 24.35
C SER A 159 16.21 8.93 23.29
N SER A 160 15.13 8.79 22.52
CA SER A 160 15.10 7.87 21.39
C SER A 160 16.07 8.38 20.32
N ALA A 161 17.26 7.78 20.27
CA ALA A 161 18.24 8.01 19.21
C ALA A 161 17.65 7.57 17.86
N GLU A 162 17.49 8.53 16.96
CA GLU A 162 17.19 8.24 15.56
C GLU A 162 18.40 7.52 14.96
N THR A 163 18.21 6.28 14.54
CA THR A 163 19.24 5.54 13.82
C THR A 163 19.37 6.12 12.41
N PRO A 164 20.57 6.51 11.95
CA PRO A 164 20.78 6.93 10.58
C PRO A 164 20.61 5.70 9.69
N LYS A 165 19.54 5.66 8.88
CA LYS A 165 19.27 4.55 7.97
C LYS A 165 19.85 4.85 6.60
N ALA A 166 20.58 3.86 6.06
CA ALA A 166 21.18 3.87 4.74
C ALA A 166 20.17 4.31 3.68
N GLY A 167 20.62 5.16 2.76
CA GLY A 167 19.80 5.74 1.69
C GLY A 167 19.26 4.67 0.74
N SER A 168 18.09 4.12 1.05
CA SER A 168 17.30 3.38 0.08
C SER A 168 16.70 4.39 -0.91
N ASP A 169 16.70 4.08 -2.20
CA ASP A 169 16.13 4.96 -3.23
C ASP A 169 14.58 4.98 -3.17
N ILE A 170 14.04 5.76 -2.22
CA ILE A 170 12.60 5.99 -2.00
C ILE A 170 11.94 6.51 -3.28
N ARG A 171 12.64 7.33 -4.06
CA ARG A 171 12.15 7.87 -5.33
C ARG A 171 11.88 6.78 -6.34
N SER A 172 12.84 5.89 -6.56
CA SER A 172 12.66 4.76 -7.48
C SER A 172 11.58 3.81 -6.99
N TYR A 173 11.48 3.60 -5.67
CA TYR A 173 10.43 2.78 -5.08
C TYR A 173 9.03 3.35 -5.33
N VAL A 174 8.78 4.63 -4.98
CA VAL A 174 7.48 5.31 -5.18
C VAL A 174 7.12 5.41 -6.66
N ARG A 175 8.11 5.52 -7.55
CA ARG A 175 7.87 5.60 -8.99
C ARG A 175 7.39 4.29 -9.59
N ASN A 176 7.84 3.15 -9.06
CA ASN A 176 7.71 1.83 -9.67
C ASN A 176 6.91 0.86 -8.77
N LEU A 177 5.80 1.32 -8.21
CA LEU A 177 4.89 0.48 -7.43
C LEU A 177 4.25 -0.60 -8.33
N HIS A 178 4.52 -1.86 -8.00
CA HIS A 178 3.85 -3.01 -8.58
C HIS A 178 2.75 -3.48 -7.65
N VAL A 179 1.56 -3.73 -8.19
CA VAL A 179 0.37 -4.01 -7.41
C VAL A 179 -0.43 -5.15 -8.01
N ILE A 180 -1.26 -5.77 -7.18
CA ILE A 180 -2.31 -6.69 -7.60
C ILE A 180 -3.61 -5.89 -7.65
N ASP A 181 -4.21 -5.76 -8.84
CA ASP A 181 -5.53 -5.13 -9.06
C ASP A 181 -6.64 -6.17 -9.29
N ASN A 182 -6.30 -7.46 -9.34
CA ASN A 182 -7.26 -8.55 -9.47
C ASN A 182 -7.90 -8.89 -8.11
N GLN A 183 -9.18 -8.53 -7.95
CA GLN A 183 -9.91 -8.72 -6.70
C GLN A 183 -9.95 -10.17 -6.22
N ARG A 184 -10.05 -11.15 -7.13
CA ARG A 184 -10.09 -12.57 -6.76
C ARG A 184 -8.77 -13.03 -6.15
N ILE A 185 -7.65 -12.56 -6.69
CA ILE A 185 -6.32 -12.85 -6.15
C ILE A 185 -6.18 -12.24 -4.75
N LEU A 186 -6.56 -10.97 -4.58
CA LEU A 186 -6.51 -10.27 -3.29
C LEU A 186 -7.35 -10.97 -2.22
N THR A 187 -8.57 -11.37 -2.55
CA THR A 187 -9.46 -12.12 -1.66
C THR A 187 -8.85 -13.46 -1.26
N ASN A 188 -8.31 -14.21 -2.22
CA ASN A 188 -7.68 -15.51 -1.96
C ASN A 188 -6.45 -15.38 -1.05
N LEU A 189 -5.57 -14.40 -1.32
CA LEU A 189 -4.39 -14.14 -0.48
C LEU A 189 -4.78 -13.73 0.94
N SER A 190 -5.80 -12.87 1.07
CA SER A 190 -6.35 -12.51 2.38
C SER A 190 -6.84 -13.74 3.15
N HIS A 191 -7.56 -14.66 2.49
CA HIS A 191 -8.00 -15.92 3.12
C HIS A 191 -6.84 -16.82 3.51
N LYS A 192 -5.74 -16.84 2.75
CA LYS A 192 -4.51 -17.55 3.13
C LYS A 192 -3.85 -16.94 4.36
N CYS A 193 -3.87 -15.61 4.51
CA CYS A 193 -3.36 -14.93 5.71
C CYS A 193 -4.17 -15.29 6.96
N GLU A 194 -5.50 -15.27 6.85
CA GLU A 194 -6.41 -15.53 7.95
C GLU A 194 -7.64 -16.32 7.45
N PRO A 195 -7.62 -17.67 7.56
CA PRO A 195 -8.76 -18.50 7.21
C PRO A 195 -9.99 -18.15 8.06
N ARG A 196 -11.20 -18.26 7.51
CA ARG A 196 -12.42 -18.12 8.31
C ARG A 196 -12.45 -19.27 9.31
N LYS A 197 -12.66 -18.95 10.60
CA LYS A 197 -13.00 -19.96 11.61
C LYS A 197 -14.38 -20.51 11.20
N GLY A 198 -14.43 -21.81 10.90
CA GLY A 198 -15.68 -22.52 10.63
C GLY A 198 -16.56 -22.61 11.87
#